data_AF-A0A9X3IT03-F1
#
_entry.id   AF-A0A9X3IT03-F1
#
_cell.length_a   1.000
_cell.length_b   1.000
_cell.length_c   1.000
_cell.angle_alpha   90.00
_cell.angle_beta   90.00
_cell.angle_gamma   90.00
#
_symmetry.space_group_name_H-M   'P 1'
#
loop_
_entity.id
_entity.type
_entity.pdbx_description
1 polymer ?
#
loop_
_entity_poly.entity_id
_entity_poly.type
_entity_poly.pdbx_seq_one_letter_code
_entity_poly.pdbx_strand_id
1 'polypeptide(L)'
;MTESIQKVLVQMTHLDMFGVKPTKGLDVKGWIANQNYWFDQDITATTFTVRTTDKSNLSLALANDCNRMAMAAIESVAGVRLDEPFKSSGAWAIIRVYYAAFFAAHSIMRMYGISCCQLEPAHANKLFQIADLLGKTGGERNIEKGFYAIKIDKRYESVSFFKYKDSHKDTWACFLSLITDIIGDINGVTALSKYKLEATDILSSIKQGLIRGGSGSCGNWLSQIRNSVNYQHSHGVWFPYERRPVSPRCIVQLNADWVKPPIVINHKIKKGDVEAFFELSADLLSLFRTLLSSCIDKTGSTKTIFANGSFRQLNSMQLA
;
A
#
# COMPACT_ATOMS: atom_id res chain seq x y z
N MET A 1 -0.92 -16.43 13.94
CA MET A 1 -0.99 -15.48 12.80
C MET A 1 -0.79 -14.03 13.24
N THR A 2 -1.56 -13.48 14.19
CA THR A 2 -1.27 -12.11 14.68
C THR A 2 0.13 -11.97 15.26
N GLU A 3 0.60 -12.99 15.98
CA GLU A 3 1.95 -12.98 16.57
C GLU A 3 3.08 -13.00 15.53
N SER A 4 2.94 -13.68 14.39
CA SER A 4 3.99 -13.68 13.37
C SER A 4 4.13 -12.31 12.72
N ILE A 5 3.02 -11.62 12.48
CA ILE A 5 3.04 -10.24 11.98
C ILE A 5 3.74 -9.32 12.98
N GLN A 6 3.35 -9.37 14.25
CA GLN A 6 3.96 -8.58 15.32
C GLN A 6 5.45 -8.88 15.54
N LYS A 7 5.81 -10.16 15.57
CA LYS A 7 7.17 -10.60 15.89
C LYS A 7 8.10 -10.57 14.69
N VAL A 8 7.59 -10.51 13.46
CA VAL A 8 8.43 -10.55 12.26
C VAL A 8 8.25 -9.28 11.44
N LEU A 9 7.06 -9.08 10.86
CA LEU A 9 6.83 -8.03 9.87
C LEU A 9 6.99 -6.62 10.45
N VAL A 10 6.55 -6.39 11.70
CA VAL A 10 6.71 -5.09 12.37
C VAL A 10 8.17 -4.72 12.61
N GLN A 11 9.08 -5.68 12.85
CA GLN A 11 10.51 -5.36 13.01
C GLN A 11 11.12 -4.77 11.74
N MET A 12 10.50 -5.05 10.59
CA MET A 12 10.94 -4.61 9.28
C MET A 12 10.21 -3.35 8.81
N THR A 13 9.33 -2.73 9.61
CA THR A 13 8.65 -1.47 9.25
C THR A 13 9.45 -0.24 9.70
N HIS A 14 9.02 0.95 9.28
CA HIS A 14 9.48 2.25 9.76
C HIS A 14 8.78 2.57 11.08
N LEU A 15 9.04 1.77 12.12
CA LEU A 15 8.26 1.80 13.36
C LEU A 15 8.22 3.19 14.00
N ASP A 16 9.31 3.96 13.91
CA ASP A 16 9.43 5.31 14.47
C ASP A 16 8.37 6.28 13.94
N MET A 17 7.88 6.11 12.70
CA MET A 17 6.87 7.01 12.12
C MET A 17 5.54 6.93 12.89
N PHE A 18 5.26 5.78 13.54
CA PHE A 18 4.05 5.59 14.32
C PHE A 18 4.08 6.30 15.68
N GLY A 19 5.25 6.77 16.13
CA GLY A 19 5.40 7.57 17.34
C GLY A 19 5.28 9.08 17.13
N VAL A 20 5.13 9.53 15.87
CA VAL A 20 5.17 10.95 15.52
C VAL A 20 3.89 11.67 16.00
N LYS A 21 4.09 12.83 16.64
CA LYS A 21 3.01 13.70 17.11
C LYS A 21 2.43 14.52 15.95
N PRO A 22 1.10 14.74 15.91
CA PRO A 22 0.49 15.61 14.93
C PRO A 22 0.90 17.06 15.22
N THR A 23 1.64 17.68 14.31
CA THR A 23 2.05 19.09 14.42
C THR A 23 1.60 19.91 13.22
N LYS A 24 1.64 19.35 12.00
CA LYS A 24 1.18 19.95 10.74
C LYS A 24 0.73 18.88 9.73
N GLY A 25 -0.16 19.24 8.80
CA GLY A 25 -0.52 18.42 7.63
C GLY A 25 0.57 18.47 6.56
N LEU A 26 1.69 17.80 6.81
CA LEU A 26 2.81 17.67 5.88
C LEU A 26 2.77 16.29 5.24
N ASP A 27 2.73 16.17 3.91
CA ASP A 27 2.90 14.91 3.19
C ASP A 27 4.29 14.86 2.50
N VAL A 28 4.62 13.75 1.82
CA VAL A 28 5.94 13.60 1.16
C VAL A 28 6.15 14.67 0.08
N LYS A 29 5.09 15.08 -0.62
CA LYS A 29 5.17 16.14 -1.63
C LYS A 29 5.41 17.51 -1.00
N GLY A 30 4.80 17.78 0.15
CA GLY A 30 5.07 18.95 0.98
C GLY A 30 6.49 18.97 1.51
N TRP A 31 7.05 17.82 1.90
CA TRP A 31 8.47 17.71 2.27
C TRP A 31 9.38 18.07 1.08
N ILE A 32 9.06 17.59 -0.13
CA ILE A 32 9.78 17.96 -1.36
C ILE A 32 9.71 19.47 -1.60
N ALA A 33 8.53 20.07 -1.43
CA ALA A 33 8.31 21.50 -1.64
C ALA A 33 9.08 22.37 -0.64
N ASN A 34 9.31 21.87 0.58
CA ASN A 34 10.06 22.57 1.63
C ASN A 34 11.58 22.56 1.41
N GLN A 35 12.10 21.79 0.46
CA GLN A 35 13.53 21.79 0.06
C GLN A 35 14.51 21.48 1.22
N ASN A 36 14.07 20.71 2.23
CA ASN A 36 14.90 20.27 3.36
C ASN A 36 15.75 19.03 3.00
N TYR A 37 16.50 19.11 1.92
CA TYR A 37 17.35 18.05 1.40
C TYR A 37 18.45 18.60 0.49
N TRP A 38 19.43 17.75 0.15
CA TRP A 38 20.51 18.07 -0.78
C TRP A 38 20.91 16.85 -1.61
N PHE A 39 21.60 17.06 -2.74
CA PHE A 39 22.05 16.01 -3.65
C PHE A 39 23.54 15.69 -3.41
N ASP A 40 23.85 14.41 -3.16
CA ASP A 40 25.24 13.93 -3.06
C ASP A 40 25.86 13.58 -4.42
N GLN A 41 25.02 13.19 -5.37
CA GLN A 41 25.41 12.75 -6.71
C GLN A 41 24.69 13.57 -7.78
N ASP A 42 25.23 13.52 -9.00
CA ASP A 42 24.56 14.11 -10.15
C ASP A 42 23.24 13.40 -10.43
N ILE A 43 22.23 14.18 -10.81
CA ILE A 43 20.90 13.66 -11.14
C ILE A 43 20.86 13.07 -12.55
N THR A 44 19.91 12.18 -12.77
CA THR A 44 19.32 11.97 -14.10
C THR A 44 17.90 12.52 -14.11
N ALA A 45 17.33 12.75 -15.29
CA ALA A 45 15.98 13.31 -15.40
C ALA A 45 14.87 12.46 -14.73
N THR A 46 15.09 11.15 -14.56
CA THR A 46 14.08 10.19 -14.07
C THR A 46 14.49 9.38 -12.84
N THR A 47 15.75 9.47 -12.40
CA THR A 47 16.27 8.71 -11.26
C THR A 47 17.34 9.51 -10.54
N PHE A 48 17.17 9.67 -9.24
CA PHE A 48 18.08 10.44 -8.40
C PHE A 48 17.87 10.09 -6.94
N THR A 49 18.84 10.49 -6.10
CA THR A 49 18.80 10.33 -4.66
C THR A 49 19.09 11.66 -3.99
N VAL A 50 18.39 11.94 -2.90
CA VAL A 50 18.65 13.09 -2.04
C VAL A 50 18.93 12.64 -0.61
N ARG A 51 19.61 13.48 0.14
CA ARG A 51 19.85 13.34 1.58
C ARG A 51 18.97 14.31 2.34
N THR A 52 18.25 13.83 3.36
CA THR A 52 17.45 14.73 4.20
C THR A 52 18.34 15.59 5.09
N THR A 53 17.90 16.80 5.40
CA THR A 53 18.50 17.62 6.47
C THR A 53 17.71 17.51 7.79
N ASP A 54 16.43 17.13 7.72
CA ASP A 54 15.57 16.92 8.88
C ASP A 54 14.82 15.58 8.79
N LYS A 55 15.34 14.60 9.53
CA LYS A 55 14.77 13.24 9.63
C LYS A 55 13.37 13.23 10.24
N SER A 56 13.12 14.11 11.20
CA SER A 56 11.83 14.20 11.89
C SER A 56 10.75 14.73 10.94
N ASN A 57 11.10 15.71 10.10
CA ASN A 57 10.20 16.24 9.08
C ASN A 57 9.83 15.21 8.01
N LEU A 58 10.81 14.42 7.53
CA LEU A 58 10.57 13.34 6.57
C LEU A 58 9.73 12.21 7.19
N SER A 59 10.03 11.82 8.44
CA SER A 59 9.25 10.82 9.18
C SER A 59 7.79 11.27 9.38
N LEU A 60 7.57 12.55 9.74
CA LEU A 60 6.24 13.16 9.82
C LEU A 60 5.50 13.13 8.48
N ALA A 61 6.19 13.49 7.40
CA ALA A 61 5.65 13.48 6.04
C ALA A 61 5.17 12.08 5.63
N LEU A 62 6.00 11.06 5.88
CA LEU A 62 5.68 9.66 5.61
C LEU A 62 4.52 9.16 6.49
N ALA A 63 4.50 9.52 7.77
CA ALA A 63 3.44 9.14 8.71
C ALA A 63 2.07 9.66 8.26
N ASN A 64 1.99 10.95 7.88
CA ASN A 64 0.75 11.56 7.38
C ASN A 64 0.27 10.89 6.09
N ASP A 65 1.17 10.64 5.13
CA ASP A 65 0.81 9.96 3.89
C ASP A 65 0.36 8.52 4.13
N CYS A 66 1.00 7.80 5.05
CA CYS A 66 0.60 6.45 5.45
C CYS A 66 -0.78 6.45 6.08
N ASN A 67 -1.04 7.38 7.01
CA ASN A 67 -2.33 7.51 7.67
C ASN A 67 -3.45 7.87 6.68
N ARG A 68 -3.18 8.76 5.72
CA ARG A 68 -4.13 9.11 4.66
C ARG A 68 -4.51 7.90 3.80
N MET A 69 -3.54 7.09 3.39
CA MET A 69 -3.81 5.86 2.62
C MET A 69 -4.53 4.80 3.47
N ALA A 70 -4.16 4.68 4.75
CA ALA A 70 -4.85 3.80 5.68
C ALA A 70 -6.33 4.17 5.85
N MET A 71 -6.64 5.46 6.06
CA MET A 71 -8.03 5.93 6.15
C MET A 71 -8.80 5.66 4.86
N ALA A 72 -8.21 5.96 3.69
CA ALA A 72 -8.84 5.69 2.40
C ALA A 72 -9.16 4.19 2.19
N ALA A 73 -8.27 3.29 2.63
CA ALA A 73 -8.51 1.85 2.60
C ALA A 73 -9.70 1.44 3.48
N ILE A 74 -9.73 1.96 4.72
CA ILE A 74 -10.76 1.69 5.72
C ILE A 74 -12.13 2.21 5.26
N GLU A 75 -12.20 3.46 4.79
CA GLU A 75 -13.43 4.04 4.25
C GLU A 75 -13.93 3.31 3.01
N SER A 76 -13.01 2.88 2.14
CA SER A 76 -13.35 2.13 0.93
C SER A 76 -13.98 0.78 1.26
N VAL A 77 -13.36 -0.02 2.14
CA VAL A 77 -13.91 -1.34 2.51
C VAL A 77 -15.22 -1.21 3.28
N ALA A 78 -15.35 -0.23 4.18
CA ALA A 78 -16.59 0.00 4.95
C ALA A 78 -17.79 0.35 4.05
N GLY A 79 -17.54 0.95 2.89
CA GLY A 79 -18.59 1.24 1.91
C GLY A 79 -19.00 0.06 1.04
N VAL A 80 -18.39 -1.13 1.21
CA VAL A 80 -18.71 -2.32 0.41
C VAL A 80 -19.99 -2.97 0.93
N ARG A 81 -21.06 -2.86 0.15
CA ARG A 81 -22.38 -3.38 0.49
C ARG A 81 -23.11 -3.83 -0.77
N LEU A 82 -24.19 -4.59 -0.57
CA LEU A 82 -25.12 -4.91 -1.64
C LEU A 82 -25.91 -3.66 -2.04
N ASP A 83 -26.13 -3.49 -3.35
CA ASP A 83 -27.05 -2.47 -3.85
C ASP A 83 -28.48 -3.01 -3.76
N GLU A 84 -29.31 -2.45 -2.86
CA GLU A 84 -30.67 -2.95 -2.59
C GLU A 84 -31.55 -3.10 -3.86
N PRO A 85 -31.58 -2.13 -4.80
CA PRO A 85 -32.35 -2.29 -6.04
C PRO A 85 -31.78 -3.35 -6.99
N PHE A 86 -30.50 -3.72 -6.81
CA PHE A 86 -29.74 -4.57 -7.72
C PHE A 86 -28.94 -5.62 -6.94
N LYS A 87 -29.59 -6.44 -6.12
CA LYS A 87 -28.93 -7.40 -5.20
C LYS A 87 -28.00 -8.40 -5.87
N SER A 88 -28.14 -8.62 -7.18
CA SER A 88 -27.28 -9.49 -7.99
C SER A 88 -26.04 -8.77 -8.55
N SER A 89 -26.04 -7.43 -8.57
CA SER A 89 -24.92 -6.63 -9.04
C SER A 89 -23.72 -6.79 -8.13
N GLY A 90 -22.58 -7.11 -8.72
CA GLY A 90 -21.29 -7.17 -8.02
C GLY A 90 -20.31 -6.09 -8.46
N ALA A 91 -20.62 -5.37 -9.54
CA ALA A 91 -19.61 -4.60 -10.25
C ALA A 91 -19.07 -3.42 -9.44
N TRP A 92 -19.95 -2.61 -8.85
CA TRP A 92 -19.54 -1.49 -7.99
C TRP A 92 -18.83 -1.95 -6.73
N ALA A 93 -19.26 -3.08 -6.16
CA ALA A 93 -18.56 -3.69 -5.04
C ALA A 93 -17.14 -4.10 -5.42
N ILE A 94 -16.93 -4.77 -6.56
CA ILE A 94 -15.58 -5.12 -7.06
C ILE A 94 -14.71 -3.88 -7.25
N ILE A 95 -15.25 -2.82 -7.86
CA ILE A 95 -14.51 -1.57 -8.08
C ILE A 95 -14.10 -0.94 -6.74
N ARG A 96 -15.01 -0.91 -5.75
CA ARG A 96 -14.74 -0.36 -4.43
C ARG A 96 -13.73 -1.21 -3.65
N VAL A 97 -13.87 -2.53 -3.70
CA VAL A 97 -12.94 -3.49 -3.07
C VAL A 97 -11.55 -3.39 -3.67
N TYR A 98 -11.45 -3.21 -4.99
CA TYR A 98 -10.18 -2.94 -5.65
C TYR A 98 -9.49 -1.73 -5.03
N TYR A 99 -10.20 -0.60 -4.89
CA TYR A 99 -9.60 0.60 -4.32
C TYR A 99 -9.26 0.44 -2.83
N ALA A 100 -10.07 -0.29 -2.08
CA ALA A 100 -9.73 -0.65 -0.70
C ALA A 100 -8.39 -1.41 -0.63
N ALA A 101 -8.23 -2.47 -1.44
CA ALA A 101 -7.00 -3.25 -1.51
C ALA A 101 -5.81 -2.43 -2.04
N PHE A 102 -6.04 -1.56 -3.03
CA PHE A 102 -5.02 -0.68 -3.60
C PHE A 102 -4.51 0.33 -2.57
N PHE A 103 -5.41 0.98 -1.82
CA PHE A 103 -5.01 1.88 -0.73
C PHE A 103 -4.36 1.14 0.43
N ALA A 104 -4.79 -0.08 0.74
CA ALA A 104 -4.14 -0.94 1.73
C ALA A 104 -2.69 -1.27 1.33
N ALA A 105 -2.45 -1.66 0.07
CA ALA A 105 -1.10 -1.88 -0.46
C ALA A 105 -0.25 -0.62 -0.39
N HIS A 106 -0.81 0.54 -0.77
CA HIS A 106 -0.15 1.84 -0.62
C HIS A 106 0.23 2.18 0.83
N SER A 107 -0.63 1.84 1.79
CA SER A 107 -0.38 2.04 3.21
C SER A 107 0.74 1.12 3.69
N ILE A 108 0.65 -0.19 3.40
CA ILE A 108 1.72 -1.16 3.72
C ILE A 108 3.06 -0.69 3.16
N MET A 109 3.12 -0.33 1.87
CA MET A 109 4.37 0.17 1.27
C MET A 109 4.97 1.35 2.04
N ARG A 110 4.15 2.29 2.52
CA ARG A 110 4.62 3.43 3.32
C ARG A 110 5.15 3.00 4.68
N MET A 111 4.56 1.96 5.31
CA MET A 111 5.13 1.33 6.50
C MET A 111 6.52 0.76 6.26
N TYR A 112 6.86 0.42 5.02
CA TYR A 112 8.19 -0.05 4.60
C TYR A 112 9.04 1.03 3.92
N GLY A 113 8.65 2.31 3.99
CA GLY A 113 9.44 3.42 3.47
C GLY A 113 9.25 3.69 1.98
N ILE A 114 8.23 3.10 1.34
CA ILE A 114 7.97 3.25 -0.09
C ILE A 114 6.70 4.08 -0.31
N SER A 115 6.83 5.22 -1.00
CA SER A 115 5.71 6.06 -1.41
C SER A 115 5.66 6.17 -2.93
N CYS A 116 4.66 5.54 -3.55
CA CYS A 116 4.35 5.81 -4.95
C CYS A 116 3.42 7.03 -5.03
N CYS A 117 3.83 8.09 -5.75
CA CYS A 117 3.04 9.31 -5.90
C CYS A 117 3.35 10.09 -7.19
N GLN A 118 2.44 11.00 -7.55
CA GLN A 118 2.58 11.89 -8.69
C GLN A 118 3.36 13.15 -8.30
N LEU A 119 4.52 13.36 -8.92
CA LEU A 119 5.26 14.61 -8.88
C LEU A 119 4.76 15.55 -9.97
N GLU A 120 3.97 16.53 -9.55
CA GLU A 120 3.59 17.69 -10.37
C GLU A 120 4.80 18.56 -10.77
N PRO A 121 4.68 19.41 -11.82
CA PRO A 121 5.75 20.30 -12.26
C PRO A 121 6.38 21.11 -11.12
N ALA A 122 5.56 21.61 -10.18
CA ALA A 122 6.05 22.37 -9.05
C ALA A 122 7.03 21.58 -8.16
N HIS A 123 6.79 20.29 -7.94
CA HIS A 123 7.68 19.45 -7.13
C HIS A 123 8.97 19.13 -7.90
N ALA A 124 8.86 18.76 -9.17
CA ALA A 124 10.01 18.45 -10.02
C ALA A 124 10.94 19.67 -10.16
N ASN A 125 10.37 20.87 -10.33
CA ASN A 125 11.13 22.12 -10.39
C ASN A 125 11.86 22.40 -9.06
N LYS A 126 11.24 22.12 -7.92
CA LYS A 126 11.86 22.32 -6.60
C LYS A 126 13.07 21.41 -6.38
N LEU A 127 12.98 20.16 -6.82
CA LEU A 127 14.10 19.23 -6.80
C LEU A 127 15.22 19.70 -7.73
N PHE A 128 14.88 20.08 -8.97
CA PHE A 128 15.87 20.55 -9.95
C PHE A 128 16.58 21.83 -9.49
N GLN A 129 15.85 22.78 -8.89
CA GLN A 129 16.44 24.02 -8.34
C GLN A 129 17.55 23.74 -7.32
N ILE A 130 17.37 22.75 -6.45
CA ILE A 130 18.42 22.39 -5.47
C ILE A 130 19.59 21.68 -6.16
N ALA A 131 19.32 20.79 -7.13
CA ALA A 131 20.39 20.16 -7.90
C ALA A 131 21.23 21.20 -8.66
N ASP A 132 20.58 22.16 -9.32
CA ASP A 132 21.23 23.26 -10.06
C ASP A 132 22.06 24.15 -9.14
N LEU A 133 21.50 24.57 -8.01
CA LEU A 133 22.20 25.37 -7.00
C LEU A 133 23.48 24.68 -6.48
N LEU A 134 23.46 23.34 -6.37
CA LEU A 134 24.59 22.55 -5.88
C LEU A 134 25.54 22.09 -7.00
N GLY A 135 25.29 22.47 -8.27
CA GLY A 135 26.06 22.01 -9.42
C GLY A 135 25.95 20.49 -9.66
N LYS A 136 24.83 19.88 -9.26
CA LYS A 136 24.53 18.44 -9.32
C LYS A 136 23.58 18.08 -10.46
N THR A 137 23.50 18.89 -11.49
CA THR A 137 22.58 18.65 -12.62
C THR A 137 23.04 17.50 -13.52
N GLY A 138 24.33 17.15 -13.52
CA GLY A 138 24.86 16.15 -14.46
C GLY A 138 24.66 16.51 -15.94
N GLY A 139 24.41 17.79 -16.26
CA GLY A 139 24.04 18.26 -17.60
C GLY A 139 22.54 18.18 -17.92
N GLU A 140 21.72 17.66 -17.01
CA GLU A 140 20.27 17.66 -17.16
C GLU A 140 19.70 19.07 -17.09
N ARG A 141 18.62 19.31 -17.85
CA ARG A 141 17.92 20.62 -17.86
C ARG A 141 16.70 20.67 -16.95
N ASN A 142 16.22 19.50 -16.52
CA ASN A 142 15.08 19.38 -15.63
C ASN A 142 15.02 17.97 -15.03
N ILE A 143 14.29 17.84 -13.92
CA ILE A 143 13.73 16.55 -13.49
C ILE A 143 12.37 16.41 -14.15
N GLU A 144 12.05 15.21 -14.65
CA GLU A 144 10.76 14.99 -15.29
C GLU A 144 9.62 14.94 -14.26
N LYS A 145 8.50 15.58 -14.56
CA LYS A 145 7.24 15.34 -13.84
C LYS A 145 6.69 13.94 -14.14
N GLY A 146 5.85 13.41 -13.26
CA GLY A 146 5.17 12.13 -13.50
C GLY A 146 5.00 11.30 -12.24
N PHE A 147 4.73 10.01 -12.43
CA PHE A 147 4.55 9.07 -11.33
C PHE A 147 5.91 8.51 -10.90
N TYR A 148 6.19 8.52 -9.60
CA TYR A 148 7.46 8.05 -9.04
C TYR A 148 7.23 7.05 -7.91
N ALA A 149 8.11 6.06 -7.80
CA ALA A 149 8.38 5.38 -6.54
C ALA A 149 9.47 6.14 -5.78
N ILE A 150 9.12 6.59 -4.57
CA ILE A 150 10.00 7.25 -3.63
C ILE A 150 10.34 6.23 -2.54
N LYS A 151 11.62 5.86 -2.41
CA LYS A 151 12.11 4.91 -1.40
C LYS A 151 12.91 5.67 -0.35
N ILE A 152 12.49 5.56 0.90
CA ILE A 152 13.11 6.18 2.06
C ILE A 152 13.80 5.08 2.86
N ASP A 153 15.09 5.26 3.17
CA ASP A 153 15.82 4.28 3.97
C ASP A 153 15.39 4.30 5.44
N LYS A 154 15.67 3.22 6.17
CA LYS A 154 15.27 3.04 7.57
C LYS A 154 15.73 4.15 8.52
N ARG A 155 16.84 4.81 8.22
CA ARG A 155 17.39 5.89 9.07
C ARG A 155 16.85 7.27 8.69
N TYR A 156 15.97 7.34 7.68
CA TYR A 156 15.47 8.57 7.09
C TYR A 156 16.60 9.48 6.61
N GLU A 157 17.72 8.94 6.17
CA GLU A 157 18.89 9.70 5.71
C GLU A 157 18.89 9.93 4.20
N SER A 158 18.34 8.99 3.44
CA SER A 158 18.40 8.92 1.99
C SER A 158 17.01 8.66 1.42
N VAL A 159 16.70 9.40 0.36
CA VAL A 159 15.45 9.27 -0.39
C VAL A 159 15.75 9.10 -1.87
N SER A 160 15.45 7.94 -2.41
CA SER A 160 15.67 7.59 -3.82
C SER A 160 14.37 7.70 -4.60
N PHE A 161 14.46 8.23 -5.82
CA PHE A 161 13.34 8.47 -6.71
C PHE A 161 13.52 7.67 -7.99
N PHE A 162 12.47 6.95 -8.40
CA PHE A 162 12.44 6.17 -9.63
C PHE A 162 11.15 6.47 -10.40
N LYS A 163 11.27 7.03 -11.60
CA LYS A 163 10.10 7.34 -12.43
C LYS A 163 9.46 6.05 -12.96
N TYR A 164 8.15 5.99 -12.84
CA TYR A 164 7.29 4.94 -13.37
C TYR A 164 6.44 5.46 -14.54
N LYS A 165 5.92 4.54 -15.34
CA LYS A 165 5.16 4.84 -16.56
C LYS A 165 3.66 4.70 -16.33
N ASP A 166 3.24 3.71 -15.55
CA ASP A 166 1.85 3.37 -15.29
C ASP A 166 1.58 3.34 -13.78
N SER A 167 0.68 4.22 -13.31
CA SER A 167 0.44 4.39 -11.88
C SER A 167 -0.20 3.18 -11.21
N HIS A 168 -0.96 2.36 -11.92
CA HIS A 168 -1.60 1.18 -11.35
C HIS A 168 -0.68 -0.04 -11.48
N LYS A 169 -0.22 -0.33 -12.69
CA LYS A 169 0.62 -1.50 -12.97
C LYS A 169 1.94 -1.43 -12.22
N ASP A 170 2.63 -0.29 -12.25
CA ASP A 170 3.94 -0.17 -11.61
C ASP A 170 3.83 -0.10 -10.09
N THR A 171 2.71 0.41 -9.54
CA THR A 171 2.42 0.32 -8.10
C THR A 171 2.29 -1.12 -7.63
N TRP A 172 1.54 -1.95 -8.36
CA TRP A 172 1.41 -3.38 -8.03
C TRP A 172 2.74 -4.13 -8.19
N ALA A 173 3.53 -3.80 -9.21
CA ALA A 173 4.86 -4.38 -9.39
C ALA A 173 5.79 -3.99 -8.24
N CYS A 174 5.73 -2.72 -7.80
CA CYS A 174 6.48 -2.24 -6.65
C CYS A 174 6.06 -2.95 -5.34
N PHE A 175 4.76 -3.19 -5.16
CA PHE A 175 4.26 -3.92 -3.99
C PHE A 175 4.65 -5.41 -4.02
N LEU A 176 4.64 -6.05 -5.19
CA LEU A 176 5.13 -7.41 -5.38
C LEU A 176 6.63 -7.53 -5.10
N SER A 177 7.42 -6.54 -5.52
CA SER A 177 8.85 -6.44 -5.18
C SER A 177 9.02 -6.37 -3.67
N LEU A 178 8.30 -5.47 -2.99
CA LEU A 178 8.35 -5.35 -1.54
C LEU A 178 8.04 -6.67 -0.83
N ILE A 179 6.99 -7.39 -1.23
CA ILE A 179 6.67 -8.70 -0.64
C ILE A 179 7.82 -9.69 -0.86
N THR A 180 8.42 -9.69 -2.04
CA THR A 180 9.54 -10.58 -2.37
C THR A 180 10.78 -10.25 -1.53
N ASP A 181 11.08 -8.96 -1.36
CA ASP A 181 12.20 -8.47 -0.54
C ASP A 181 11.98 -8.87 0.93
N ILE A 182 10.77 -8.66 1.48
CA ILE A 182 10.45 -9.06 2.86
C ILE A 182 10.62 -10.57 3.06
N ILE A 183 10.17 -11.40 2.12
CA ILE A 183 10.35 -12.86 2.19
C ILE A 183 11.84 -13.22 2.18
N GLY A 184 12.66 -12.58 1.33
CA GLY A 184 14.11 -12.80 1.26
C GLY A 184 14.84 -12.41 2.55
N ASP A 185 14.42 -11.30 3.17
CA ASP A 185 15.10 -10.71 4.33
C ASP A 185 14.61 -11.27 5.67
N ILE A 186 13.57 -12.11 5.68
CA ILE A 186 12.89 -12.59 6.89
C ILE A 186 13.82 -13.33 7.87
N ASN A 187 14.89 -13.94 7.34
CA ASN A 187 15.89 -14.65 8.12
C ASN A 187 16.71 -13.71 9.00
N GLY A 188 16.86 -12.44 8.60
CA GLY A 188 17.57 -11.40 9.37
C GLY A 188 16.82 -10.89 10.60
N VAL A 189 15.54 -11.25 10.78
CA VAL A 189 14.72 -10.79 11.91
C VAL A 189 14.98 -11.60 13.18
N THR A 190 14.97 -10.94 14.34
CA THR A 190 15.11 -11.59 15.65
C THR A 190 13.77 -12.18 16.10
N ALA A 191 13.39 -13.32 15.54
CA ALA A 191 12.16 -14.04 15.87
C ALA A 191 12.35 -15.56 15.79
N LEU A 192 11.53 -16.33 16.52
CA LEU A 192 11.53 -17.79 16.44
C LEU A 192 11.15 -18.27 15.04
N SER A 193 11.76 -19.38 14.58
CA SER A 193 11.55 -19.94 13.25
C SER A 193 10.07 -20.18 12.91
N LYS A 194 9.25 -20.62 13.89
CA LYS A 194 7.81 -20.82 13.67
C LYS A 194 7.09 -19.55 13.19
N TYR A 195 7.46 -18.38 13.70
CA TYR A 195 6.85 -17.11 13.31
C TYR A 195 7.35 -16.64 11.95
N LYS A 196 8.63 -16.89 11.63
CA LYS A 196 9.21 -16.60 10.31
C LYS A 196 8.52 -17.43 9.22
N LEU A 197 8.33 -18.73 9.45
CA LEU A 197 7.61 -19.62 8.53
C LEU A 197 6.18 -19.13 8.31
N GLU A 198 5.43 -18.88 9.38
CA GLU A 198 4.05 -18.40 9.28
C GLU A 198 3.93 -17.07 8.52
N ALA A 199 4.82 -16.11 8.78
CA ALA A 199 4.85 -14.85 8.04
C ALA A 199 5.22 -15.04 6.55
N THR A 200 6.15 -15.95 6.27
CA THR A 200 6.52 -16.32 4.88
C THR A 200 5.33 -16.92 4.14
N ASP A 201 4.57 -17.80 4.79
CA ASP A 201 3.41 -18.47 4.18
C ASP A 201 2.30 -17.46 3.85
N ILE A 202 2.01 -16.52 4.75
CA ILE A 202 1.04 -15.43 4.52
C ILE A 202 1.47 -14.58 3.31
N LEU A 203 2.72 -14.13 3.29
CA LEU A 203 3.23 -13.29 2.21
C LEU A 203 3.30 -14.05 0.87
N SER A 204 3.67 -15.33 0.91
CA SER A 204 3.72 -16.19 -0.28
C SER A 204 2.32 -16.45 -0.85
N SER A 205 1.31 -16.60 0.01
CA SER A 205 -0.09 -16.70 -0.39
C SER A 205 -0.51 -15.45 -1.17
N ILE A 206 -0.34 -14.27 -0.57
CA ILE A 206 -0.68 -12.99 -1.20
C ILE A 206 0.07 -12.82 -2.52
N LYS A 207 1.37 -13.10 -2.54
CA LYS A 207 2.21 -13.08 -3.75
C LYS A 207 1.63 -13.97 -4.85
N GLN A 208 1.23 -15.21 -4.53
CA GLN A 208 0.61 -16.12 -5.49
C GLN A 208 -0.72 -15.59 -6.03
N GLY A 209 -1.53 -14.97 -5.16
CA GLY A 209 -2.78 -14.31 -5.57
C GLY A 209 -2.54 -13.16 -6.55
N LEU A 210 -1.55 -12.31 -6.29
CA LEU A 210 -1.23 -11.14 -7.12
C LEU A 210 -0.74 -11.51 -8.52
N ILE A 211 -0.10 -12.67 -8.69
CA ILE A 211 0.45 -13.14 -9.98
C ILE A 211 -0.51 -14.05 -10.77
N ARG A 212 -1.77 -14.20 -10.32
CA ARG A 212 -2.79 -15.00 -11.03
C ARG A 212 -3.05 -14.47 -12.44
N GLY A 213 -3.65 -15.31 -13.28
CA GLY A 213 -4.08 -14.94 -14.64
C GLY A 213 -2.94 -14.52 -15.58
N GLY A 214 -1.70 -14.93 -15.30
CA GLY A 214 -0.54 -14.55 -16.12
C GLY A 214 -0.01 -13.14 -15.87
N SER A 215 -0.44 -12.47 -14.80
CA SER A 215 0.07 -11.14 -14.40
C SER A 215 1.55 -11.14 -13.98
N GLY A 216 2.17 -12.32 -13.86
CA GLY A 216 3.61 -12.53 -13.93
C GLY A 216 4.41 -11.62 -12.99
N SER A 217 5.43 -10.94 -13.52
CA SER A 217 6.31 -10.05 -12.76
C SER A 217 5.66 -8.73 -12.33
N CYS A 218 4.45 -8.40 -12.82
CA CYS A 218 3.79 -7.14 -12.51
C CYS A 218 2.85 -7.23 -11.30
N GLY A 219 2.43 -8.44 -10.89
CA GLY A 219 1.57 -8.63 -9.72
C GLY A 219 0.23 -7.86 -9.77
N ASN A 220 -0.23 -7.48 -10.96
CA ASN A 220 -1.31 -6.52 -11.14
C ASN A 220 -2.68 -7.19 -11.41
N TRP A 221 -2.85 -8.46 -11.04
CA TRP A 221 -4.07 -9.23 -11.31
C TRP A 221 -5.34 -8.55 -10.80
N LEU A 222 -5.32 -7.97 -9.59
CA LEU A 222 -6.47 -7.22 -9.05
C LEU A 222 -6.88 -6.06 -9.98
N SER A 223 -5.90 -5.35 -10.55
CA SER A 223 -6.17 -4.26 -11.51
C SER A 223 -6.73 -4.79 -12.83
N GLN A 224 -6.29 -5.97 -13.28
CA GLN A 224 -6.83 -6.60 -14.49
C GLN A 224 -8.30 -6.98 -14.31
N ILE A 225 -8.66 -7.61 -13.18
CA ILE A 225 -10.06 -7.94 -12.87
C ILE A 225 -10.91 -6.67 -12.77
N ARG A 226 -10.45 -5.65 -12.02
CA ARG A 226 -11.16 -4.37 -11.93
C ARG A 226 -11.36 -3.73 -13.30
N ASN A 227 -10.36 -3.74 -14.17
CA ASN A 227 -10.47 -3.15 -15.51
C ASN A 227 -11.41 -3.97 -16.42
N SER A 228 -11.39 -5.30 -16.31
CA SER A 228 -12.28 -6.17 -17.07
C SER A 228 -13.74 -5.95 -16.65
N VAL A 229 -14.01 -5.90 -15.35
CA VAL A 229 -15.32 -5.55 -14.82
C VAL A 229 -15.73 -4.14 -15.24
N ASN A 230 -14.88 -3.13 -15.04
CA ASN A 230 -15.27 -1.73 -15.24
C ASN A 230 -15.39 -1.31 -16.72
N TYR A 231 -14.51 -1.78 -17.59
CA TYR A 231 -14.45 -1.32 -18.98
C TYR A 231 -14.98 -2.33 -20.00
N GLN A 232 -14.89 -3.63 -19.70
CA GLN A 232 -15.36 -4.69 -20.59
C GLN A 232 -16.72 -5.26 -20.15
N HIS A 233 -17.21 -4.83 -18.98
CA HIS A 233 -18.45 -5.31 -18.36
C HIS A 233 -18.50 -6.85 -18.25
N SER A 234 -17.35 -7.48 -18.02
CA SER A 234 -17.20 -8.93 -17.98
C SER A 234 -17.55 -9.55 -16.62
N HIS A 235 -17.37 -10.87 -16.51
CA HIS A 235 -17.57 -11.68 -15.29
C HIS A 235 -19.01 -11.70 -14.73
N GLY A 236 -20.01 -11.32 -15.54
CA GLY A 236 -21.42 -11.51 -15.20
C GLY A 236 -21.93 -10.69 -14.01
N VAL A 237 -21.16 -9.67 -13.57
CA VAL A 237 -21.47 -8.84 -12.40
C VAL A 237 -22.23 -7.55 -12.73
N TRP A 238 -22.37 -7.24 -14.02
CA TRP A 238 -23.27 -6.23 -14.57
C TRP A 238 -24.53 -6.89 -15.13
N PHE A 239 -25.60 -6.11 -15.29
CA PHE A 239 -26.79 -6.59 -15.99
C PHE A 239 -26.52 -6.74 -17.50
N PRO A 240 -27.00 -7.82 -18.16
CA PRO A 240 -27.70 -8.96 -17.60
C PRO A 240 -26.76 -9.89 -16.82
N TYR A 241 -27.19 -10.30 -15.63
CA TYR A 241 -26.36 -11.08 -14.72
C TYR A 241 -26.18 -12.53 -15.19
N GLU A 242 -25.09 -13.16 -14.75
CA GLU A 242 -24.97 -14.62 -14.81
C GLU A 242 -26.11 -15.31 -14.04
N ARG A 243 -26.48 -16.54 -14.46
CA ARG A 243 -27.60 -17.29 -13.86
C ARG A 243 -27.49 -17.49 -12.34
N ARG A 244 -26.27 -17.48 -11.80
CA ARG A 244 -25.97 -17.63 -10.37
C ARG A 244 -24.87 -16.63 -9.97
N PRO A 245 -25.22 -15.38 -9.66
CA PRO A 245 -24.23 -14.36 -9.32
C PRO A 245 -23.57 -14.71 -7.99
N VAL A 246 -22.24 -14.87 -8.00
CA VAL A 246 -21.45 -15.20 -6.80
C VAL A 246 -21.12 -13.97 -5.95
N SER A 247 -21.18 -12.77 -6.56
CA SER A 247 -20.82 -11.51 -5.91
C SER A 247 -21.55 -11.23 -4.60
N PRO A 248 -22.86 -11.53 -4.41
CA PRO A 248 -23.52 -11.15 -3.17
C PRO A 248 -22.96 -11.91 -1.96
N ARG A 249 -22.68 -13.20 -2.14
CA ARG A 249 -22.03 -14.03 -1.13
C ARG A 249 -20.61 -13.56 -0.84
N CYS A 250 -19.84 -13.21 -1.87
CA CYS A 250 -18.48 -12.71 -1.71
C CYS A 250 -18.43 -11.37 -0.95
N ILE A 251 -19.41 -10.49 -1.17
CA ILE A 251 -19.52 -9.20 -0.44
C ILE A 251 -19.77 -9.44 1.05
N VAL A 252 -20.71 -10.32 1.39
CA VAL A 252 -20.99 -10.68 2.79
C VAL A 252 -19.76 -11.31 3.43
N GLN A 253 -19.09 -12.23 2.72
CA GLN A 253 -17.90 -12.90 3.22
C GLN A 253 -16.74 -11.92 3.45
N LEU A 254 -16.48 -11.01 2.50
CA LEU A 254 -15.46 -9.98 2.64
C LEU A 254 -15.67 -9.19 3.93
N ASN A 255 -16.90 -8.68 4.15
CA ASN A 255 -17.24 -7.87 5.32
C ASN A 255 -16.98 -8.59 6.65
N ALA A 256 -17.11 -9.92 6.67
CA ALA A 256 -16.77 -10.74 7.83
C ALA A 256 -15.27 -11.04 7.96
N ASP A 257 -14.54 -11.15 6.85
CA ASP A 257 -13.17 -11.68 6.84
C ASP A 257 -12.08 -10.62 6.95
N TRP A 258 -12.28 -9.42 6.40
CA TRP A 258 -11.23 -8.38 6.43
C TRP A 258 -10.90 -7.89 7.86
N VAL A 259 -11.83 -8.10 8.80
CA VAL A 259 -11.68 -7.78 10.23
C VAL A 259 -11.00 -8.91 11.03
N LYS A 260 -10.72 -10.06 10.41
CA LYS A 260 -10.00 -11.18 11.03
C LYS A 260 -8.51 -11.07 10.76
N PRO A 261 -7.63 -11.79 11.50
CA PRO A 261 -6.23 -11.92 11.10
C PRO A 261 -6.12 -12.57 9.71
N PRO A 262 -5.09 -12.25 8.90
CA PRO A 262 -4.93 -12.88 7.60
C PRO A 262 -4.72 -14.38 7.77
N ILE A 263 -5.29 -15.17 6.86
CA ILE A 263 -5.22 -16.62 6.84
C ILE A 263 -4.39 -17.04 5.64
N VAL A 264 -3.62 -18.13 5.75
CA VAL A 264 -2.93 -18.69 4.58
C VAL A 264 -3.98 -19.33 3.67
N ILE A 265 -4.25 -18.71 2.52
CA ILE A 265 -5.20 -19.22 1.53
C ILE A 265 -4.48 -20.10 0.53
N ASN A 266 -5.00 -21.31 0.31
CA ASN A 266 -4.51 -22.16 -0.76
C ASN A 266 -5.07 -21.68 -2.12
N HIS A 267 -4.35 -20.78 -2.79
CA HIS A 267 -4.71 -20.29 -4.12
C HIS A 267 -4.61 -21.35 -5.23
N LYS A 268 -4.11 -22.57 -4.95
CA LYS A 268 -4.09 -23.69 -5.89
C LYS A 268 -5.48 -24.30 -6.12
N ILE A 269 -6.45 -24.02 -5.23
CA ILE A 269 -7.84 -24.42 -5.45
C ILE A 269 -8.41 -23.57 -6.58
N LYS A 270 -8.92 -24.23 -7.63
CA LYS A 270 -9.50 -23.59 -8.80
C LYS A 270 -10.82 -22.92 -8.42
N LYS A 271 -10.77 -21.62 -8.16
CA LYS A 271 -11.93 -20.73 -7.87
C LYS A 271 -12.21 -19.83 -9.07
N GLY A 272 -13.44 -19.33 -9.18
CA GLY A 272 -13.78 -18.31 -10.16
C GLY A 272 -13.03 -17.00 -9.89
N ASP A 273 -12.81 -16.19 -10.92
CA ASP A 273 -12.02 -14.96 -10.79
C ASP A 273 -12.63 -13.97 -9.79
N VAL A 274 -13.96 -13.84 -9.77
CA VAL A 274 -14.66 -12.97 -8.81
C VAL A 274 -14.41 -13.43 -7.38
N GLU A 275 -14.55 -14.73 -7.08
CA GLU A 275 -14.34 -15.26 -5.74
C GLU A 275 -12.88 -15.05 -5.29
N ALA A 276 -11.92 -15.42 -6.15
CA ALA A 276 -10.50 -15.25 -5.86
C ALA A 276 -10.11 -13.77 -5.69
N PHE A 277 -10.79 -12.85 -6.40
CA PHE A 277 -10.57 -11.41 -6.28
C PHE A 277 -10.98 -10.90 -4.90
N PHE A 278 -12.17 -11.29 -4.42
CA PHE A 278 -12.64 -10.90 -3.10
C PHE A 278 -11.78 -11.50 -1.99
N GLU A 279 -11.39 -12.76 -2.11
CA GLU A 279 -10.53 -13.43 -1.12
C GLU A 279 -9.15 -12.77 -1.01
N LEU A 280 -8.46 -12.55 -2.14
CA LEU A 280 -7.17 -11.88 -2.13
C LEU A 280 -7.27 -10.45 -1.57
N SER A 281 -8.35 -9.75 -1.90
CA SER A 281 -8.59 -8.40 -1.36
C SER A 281 -8.82 -8.43 0.15
N ALA A 282 -9.56 -9.43 0.66
CA ALA A 282 -9.75 -9.64 2.09
C ALA A 282 -8.43 -9.91 2.81
N ASP A 283 -7.58 -10.80 2.28
CA ASP A 283 -6.27 -11.11 2.86
C ASP A 283 -5.36 -9.88 2.93
N LEU A 284 -5.31 -9.09 1.86
CA LEU A 284 -4.54 -7.84 1.83
C LEU A 284 -5.04 -6.83 2.87
N LEU A 285 -6.36 -6.67 2.99
CA LEU A 285 -6.97 -5.79 3.98
C LEU A 285 -6.71 -6.29 5.42
N SER A 286 -6.81 -7.60 5.65
CA SER A 286 -6.50 -8.22 6.94
C SER A 286 -5.03 -8.07 7.32
N LEU A 287 -4.11 -8.23 6.37
CA LEU A 287 -2.67 -7.99 6.59
C LEU A 287 -2.42 -6.52 6.92
N PHE A 288 -2.94 -5.59 6.10
CA PHE A 288 -2.83 -4.15 6.34
C PHE A 288 -3.32 -3.78 7.73
N ARG A 289 -4.54 -4.21 8.09
CA ARG A 289 -5.17 -3.92 9.39
C ARG A 289 -4.31 -4.44 10.53
N THR A 290 -3.89 -5.70 10.45
CA THR A 290 -3.10 -6.34 11.51
C THR A 290 -1.74 -5.67 11.66
N LEU A 291 -1.08 -5.31 10.55
CA LEU A 291 0.20 -4.61 10.57
C LEU A 291 0.08 -3.19 11.14
N LEU A 292 -0.97 -2.45 10.73
CA LEU A 292 -1.28 -1.12 11.25
C LEU A 292 -1.47 -1.14 12.77
N SER A 293 -2.38 -1.97 13.27
CA SER A 293 -2.65 -2.10 14.71
C SER A 293 -1.39 -2.51 15.45
N SER A 294 -0.66 -3.50 14.94
CA SER A 294 0.57 -3.99 15.58
C SER A 294 1.67 -2.93 15.68
N CYS A 295 1.83 -2.07 14.66
CA CYS A 295 2.80 -0.98 14.71
C CYS A 295 2.41 0.08 15.75
N ILE A 296 1.11 0.40 15.86
CA ILE A 296 0.59 1.37 16.83
C ILE A 296 0.71 0.84 18.26
N ASP A 297 0.31 -0.42 18.48
CA ASP A 297 0.41 -1.07 19.79
C ASP A 297 1.86 -1.10 20.27
N LYS A 298 2.79 -1.37 19.35
CA LYS A 298 4.23 -1.44 19.67
C LYS A 298 4.83 -0.09 20.05
N THR A 299 4.32 1.02 19.53
CA THR A 299 4.79 2.37 19.91
C THR A 299 4.08 2.92 21.16
N GLY A 300 2.91 2.39 21.52
CA GLY A 300 2.22 2.70 22.78
C GLY A 300 1.70 4.15 22.92
N SER A 301 1.74 4.94 21.85
CA SER A 301 1.45 6.37 21.91
C SER A 301 0.02 6.69 21.46
N THR A 302 -0.79 7.18 22.39
CA THR A 302 -2.22 7.52 22.17
C THR A 302 -2.45 8.88 21.53
N LYS A 303 -1.41 9.72 21.42
CA LYS A 303 -1.47 11.09 20.86
C LYS A 303 -0.80 11.20 19.49
N THR A 304 -0.84 10.16 18.68
CA THR A 304 -0.19 10.11 17.37
C THR A 304 -1.15 10.42 16.24
N ILE A 305 -0.59 10.63 15.04
CA ILE A 305 -1.34 10.81 13.80
C ILE A 305 -2.28 9.61 13.56
N PHE A 306 -1.79 8.39 13.81
CA PHE A 306 -2.56 7.17 13.57
C PHE A 306 -3.63 6.94 14.64
N ALA A 307 -3.31 7.18 15.92
CA ALA A 307 -4.27 7.04 17.02
C ALA A 307 -5.49 7.96 16.84
N ASN A 308 -5.29 9.19 16.35
CA ASN A 308 -6.37 10.13 16.07
C ASN A 308 -6.96 10.01 14.65
N GLY A 309 -6.37 9.18 13.80
CA GLY A 309 -6.75 9.00 12.39
C GLY A 309 -7.22 7.57 12.12
N SER A 310 -6.46 6.84 11.31
CA SER A 310 -6.82 5.51 10.82
C SER A 310 -7.16 4.49 11.91
N PHE A 311 -6.49 4.51 13.07
CA PHE A 311 -6.80 3.56 14.15
C PHE A 311 -8.12 3.87 14.84
N ARG A 312 -8.42 5.15 15.07
CA ARG A 312 -9.73 5.57 15.57
C ARG A 312 -10.85 5.15 14.61
N GLN A 313 -10.63 5.36 13.31
CA GLN A 313 -11.58 4.97 12.27
C GLN A 313 -11.77 3.46 12.20
N LEU A 314 -10.70 2.69 12.36
CA LEU A 314 -10.78 1.23 12.41
C LEU A 314 -11.62 0.74 13.61
N ASN A 315 -11.39 1.34 14.78
CA ASN A 315 -12.10 0.96 16.01
C ASN A 315 -13.58 1.37 15.99
N SER A 316 -13.92 2.50 15.36
CA SER A 316 -15.33 2.91 15.23
C SER A 316 -16.15 1.94 14.37
N MET A 317 -15.50 1.26 13.42
CA MET A 317 -16.16 0.27 12.56
C MET A 317 -16.33 -1.10 13.20
N GLN A 318 -15.55 -1.44 14.24
CA GLN A 318 -15.74 -2.69 14.98
C GLN A 318 -16.89 -2.63 15.99
N LEU A 319 -17.34 -1.41 16.32
CA LEU A 319 -18.43 -1.14 17.25
C LEU A 319 -19.79 -0.93 16.55
N ALA A 320 -19.81 -0.92 15.21
CA ALA A 320 -20.99 -0.71 14.37
C ALA A 320 -21.44 -2.04 13.74
#